data_AF-A0A140DVJ2-F1
#
_entry.id   AF-A0A140DVJ2-F1
#
_cell.length_a   1.000
_cell.length_b   1.000
_cell.length_c   1.000
_cell.angle_alpha   90.00
_cell.angle_beta   90.00
_cell.angle_gamma   90.00
#
_symmetry.space_group_name_H-M   'P 1'
#
loop_
_entity.id
_entity.type
_entity.pdbx_description
1 polymer ?
#
loop_
_entity_poly.entity_id
_entity_poly.type
_entity_poly.pdbx_seq_one_letter_code
_entity_poly.pdbx_strand_id
1 'polypeptide(L)'
;MKKKLLTAGLAALMLAGCTGTKKIELTPDGTAFNASALDTAKAVQKALPSDAKATLDTSNDYPGIDIVGPSGDETSIVVWDKYDKSRVDAINISAIIPTSKNDQSVKDYYMYELPKTVLKTLDIDDAEGLAKAAYRDSVTHYTYGSAEVDGIKCAVSQQATDDGFVYMTVIAPETGSFWEY
;
A
#
# COMPACT_ATOMS: atom_id res chain seq x y z
N MET A 1 -20.18 -38.68 -38.60
CA MET A 1 -20.37 -37.29 -38.12
C MET A 1 -20.84 -37.28 -36.67
N LYS A 2 -19.99 -36.92 -35.71
CA LYS A 2 -20.40 -36.39 -34.39
C LYS A 2 -19.32 -35.40 -33.93
N LYS A 3 -19.48 -34.13 -34.30
CA LYS A 3 -18.74 -33.01 -33.70
C LYS A 3 -19.29 -32.85 -32.27
N LYS A 4 -18.52 -33.25 -31.26
CA LYS A 4 -18.86 -32.96 -29.86
C LYS A 4 -18.31 -31.58 -29.50
N LEU A 5 -19.22 -30.73 -29.02
CA LEU A 5 -19.02 -29.35 -28.65
C LEU A 5 -17.86 -29.20 -27.65
N LEU A 6 -16.91 -28.37 -28.02
CA LEU A 6 -15.73 -28.03 -27.23
C LEU A 6 -15.65 -26.50 -27.19
N THR A 7 -16.73 -25.81 -26.82
CA THR A 7 -16.77 -24.34 -26.97
C THR A 7 -17.91 -23.66 -26.21
N ALA A 8 -17.98 -23.86 -24.89
CA ALA A 8 -18.82 -22.99 -24.04
C ALA A 8 -18.21 -22.71 -22.66
N GLY A 9 -17.47 -23.67 -22.09
CA GLY A 9 -16.81 -23.48 -20.78
C GLY A 9 -15.58 -22.57 -20.81
N LEU A 10 -14.84 -22.51 -21.92
CA LEU A 10 -13.59 -21.74 -22.02
C LEU A 10 -13.81 -20.24 -22.30
N ALA A 11 -14.94 -19.89 -22.91
CA ALA A 11 -15.30 -18.49 -23.16
C ALA A 11 -15.80 -17.77 -21.90
N ALA A 12 -16.39 -18.49 -20.95
CA ALA A 12 -16.84 -17.93 -19.67
C ALA A 12 -15.68 -17.57 -18.72
N LEU A 13 -14.56 -18.30 -18.77
CA LEU A 13 -13.34 -17.90 -18.04
C LEU A 13 -12.67 -16.67 -18.67
N MET A 14 -12.75 -16.50 -19.99
CA MET A 14 -12.16 -15.32 -20.66
C MET A 14 -13.00 -14.04 -20.49
N LEU A 15 -14.31 -14.15 -20.22
CA LEU A 15 -15.16 -13.00 -19.89
C LEU A 15 -15.18 -12.64 -18.40
N ALA A 16 -14.75 -13.56 -17.52
CA ALA A 16 -14.48 -13.27 -16.11
C ALA A 16 -13.05 -12.73 -15.86
N GLY A 17 -12.21 -12.67 -16.91
CA GLY A 17 -10.76 -12.44 -16.82
C GLY A 17 -10.28 -10.99 -16.89
N CYS A 18 -11.10 -9.98 -16.57
CA CYS A 18 -10.68 -8.56 -16.61
C CYS A 18 -10.83 -7.83 -15.27
N THR A 19 -10.54 -8.51 -14.16
CA THR A 19 -10.23 -7.82 -12.89
C THR A 19 -9.00 -8.40 -12.19
N GLY A 20 -8.12 -9.08 -12.93
CA GLY A 20 -6.80 -9.41 -12.42
C GLY A 20 -6.06 -8.11 -12.18
N THR A 21 -5.89 -7.71 -10.92
CA THR A 21 -4.87 -6.76 -10.52
C THR A 21 -3.58 -7.26 -11.15
N LYS A 22 -3.01 -6.50 -12.09
CA LYS A 22 -1.75 -6.89 -12.72
C LYS A 22 -0.69 -6.80 -11.64
N LYS A 23 0.08 -7.87 -11.44
CA LYS A 23 1.24 -7.86 -10.55
C LYS A 23 2.11 -6.65 -10.85
N ILE A 24 2.35 -5.83 -9.83
CA ILE A 24 3.25 -4.69 -9.95
C ILE A 24 4.66 -5.22 -9.74
N GLU A 25 5.39 -5.35 -10.83
CA GLU A 25 6.78 -5.82 -10.82
C GLU A 25 7.73 -4.69 -10.45
N LEU A 26 8.90 -5.03 -9.92
CA LEU A 26 10.00 -4.09 -9.85
C LEU A 26 10.52 -3.77 -11.26
N THR A 27 11.11 -2.60 -11.44
CA THR A 27 11.90 -2.27 -12.63
C THR A 27 13.11 -3.22 -12.75
N PRO A 28 13.70 -3.40 -13.93
CA PRO A 28 14.82 -4.34 -14.11
C PRO A 28 16.04 -4.07 -13.22
N ASP A 29 16.23 -2.82 -12.81
CA ASP A 29 17.27 -2.36 -11.88
C ASP A 29 16.85 -2.46 -10.40
N GLY A 30 15.62 -2.86 -10.11
CA GLY A 30 15.09 -3.03 -8.76
C GLY A 30 14.80 -1.74 -8.00
N THR A 31 15.00 -0.56 -8.60
CA THR A 31 14.98 0.72 -7.88
C THR A 31 13.59 1.32 -7.70
N ALA A 32 12.62 0.91 -8.52
CA ALA A 32 11.24 1.38 -8.49
C ALA A 32 10.25 0.25 -8.79
N PHE A 33 8.97 0.45 -8.50
CA PHE A 33 7.89 -0.34 -9.06
C PHE A 33 7.62 0.10 -10.50
N ASN A 34 7.45 -0.86 -11.40
CA ASN A 34 7.12 -0.65 -12.80
C ASN A 34 5.60 -0.42 -12.98
N ALA A 35 5.11 0.69 -12.41
CA ALA A 35 3.72 1.09 -12.43
C ALA A 35 3.55 2.61 -12.49
N SER A 36 2.44 3.06 -13.07
CA SER A 36 2.00 4.46 -13.03
C SER A 36 1.55 4.84 -11.62
N ALA A 37 1.99 5.99 -11.12
CA ALA A 37 1.61 6.46 -9.79
C ALA A 37 0.10 6.70 -9.67
N LEU A 38 -0.52 7.29 -10.71
CA LEU A 38 -1.96 7.56 -10.73
C LEU A 38 -2.79 6.27 -10.76
N ASP A 39 -2.35 5.27 -11.53
CA ASP A 39 -3.07 3.99 -11.60
C ASP A 39 -2.90 3.20 -10.30
N THR A 40 -1.72 3.28 -9.68
CA THR A 40 -1.47 2.72 -8.35
C THR A 40 -2.36 3.38 -7.30
N ALA A 41 -2.45 4.71 -7.28
CA ALA A 41 -3.33 5.44 -6.35
C ALA A 41 -4.81 5.06 -6.56
N LYS A 42 -5.29 4.95 -7.81
CA LYS A 42 -6.66 4.48 -8.09
C LYS A 42 -6.90 3.05 -7.63
N ALA A 43 -5.92 2.16 -7.82
CA ALA A 43 -6.02 0.77 -7.38
C ALA A 43 -6.09 0.69 -5.86
N VAL A 44 -5.25 1.45 -5.15
CA VAL A 44 -5.26 1.51 -3.68
C VAL A 44 -6.59 2.08 -3.20
N GLN A 45 -7.06 3.19 -3.77
CA GLN A 45 -8.34 3.80 -3.41
C GLN A 45 -9.49 2.80 -3.53
N LYS A 46 -9.52 1.99 -4.60
CA LYS A 46 -10.54 0.97 -4.83
C LYS A 46 -10.45 -0.20 -3.85
N ALA A 47 -9.25 -0.50 -3.35
CA ALA A 47 -9.01 -1.59 -2.40
C ALA A 47 -9.35 -1.21 -0.95
N LEU A 48 -9.48 0.08 -0.66
CA LEU A 48 -9.87 0.54 0.68
C LEU A 48 -11.29 0.10 1.03
N PRO A 49 -11.59 -0.11 2.32
CA PRO A 49 -12.93 -0.39 2.80
C PRO A 49 -13.94 0.67 2.33
N SER A 50 -15.15 0.27 1.94
CA SER A 50 -16.17 1.19 1.41
C SER A 50 -16.64 2.27 2.39
N ASP A 51 -16.41 2.05 3.67
CA ASP A 51 -16.68 2.99 4.76
C ASP A 51 -15.52 3.97 5.02
N ALA A 52 -14.31 3.69 4.52
CA ALA A 52 -13.23 4.67 4.46
C ALA A 52 -13.61 5.70 3.38
N LYS A 53 -13.92 6.93 3.81
CA LYS A 53 -14.24 8.05 2.91
C LYS A 53 -13.00 8.46 2.12
N ALA A 54 -12.66 7.70 1.09
CA ALA A 54 -11.40 7.83 0.35
C ALA A 54 -11.56 8.69 -0.91
N THR A 55 -10.82 9.79 -0.97
CA THR A 55 -10.82 10.73 -2.09
C THR A 55 -9.46 10.70 -2.77
N LEU A 56 -9.44 10.47 -4.08
CA LEU A 56 -8.22 10.58 -4.89
C LEU A 56 -7.90 12.07 -5.08
N ASP A 57 -6.71 12.48 -4.68
CA ASP A 57 -6.18 13.81 -4.93
C ASP A 57 -5.06 13.74 -5.97
N THR A 58 -5.21 14.51 -7.05
CA THR A 58 -4.23 14.64 -8.13
C THR A 58 -3.81 16.09 -8.34
N SER A 59 -4.12 16.97 -7.39
CA SER A 59 -3.79 18.40 -7.45
C SER A 59 -2.34 18.69 -7.04
N ASN A 60 -1.73 17.78 -6.28
CA ASN A 60 -0.34 17.83 -5.85
C ASN A 60 0.61 17.20 -6.89
N ASP A 61 1.93 17.44 -6.72
CA ASP A 61 2.98 16.89 -7.60
C ASP A 61 2.97 15.36 -7.67
N TYR A 62 2.44 14.71 -6.63
CA TYR A 62 2.28 13.27 -6.50
C TYR A 62 0.82 12.92 -6.28
N PRO A 63 0.27 11.91 -6.99
CA PRO A 63 -1.08 11.45 -6.74
C PRO A 63 -1.18 10.84 -5.34
N GLY A 64 -2.24 11.22 -4.62
CA GLY A 64 -2.49 10.78 -3.26
C GLY A 64 -3.94 10.39 -3.03
N ILE A 65 -4.20 9.87 -1.83
CA ILE A 65 -5.53 9.50 -1.37
C ILE A 65 -5.70 10.05 0.03
N ASP A 66 -6.69 10.91 0.20
CA ASP A 66 -7.12 11.37 1.51
C ASP A 66 -8.25 10.49 2.00
N ILE A 67 -8.08 9.92 3.19
CA ILE A 67 -9.05 9.01 3.80
C ILE A 67 -9.35 9.49 5.21
N VAL A 68 -10.57 9.25 5.68
CA VAL A 68 -10.92 9.38 7.10
C VAL A 68 -10.72 8.01 7.73
N GLY A 69 -9.74 7.91 8.63
CA GLY A 69 -9.43 6.68 9.36
C GLY A 69 -10.50 6.31 10.39
N PRO A 70 -10.38 5.14 11.04
CA PRO A 70 -11.36 4.66 12.03
C PRO A 70 -11.50 5.58 13.25
N SER A 71 -10.46 6.35 13.57
CA SER A 71 -10.48 7.37 14.64
C SER A 71 -11.18 8.67 14.24
N GLY A 72 -11.63 8.77 12.98
CA GLY A 72 -12.23 9.97 12.39
C GLY A 72 -11.21 11.05 11.99
N ASP A 73 -9.91 10.74 12.05
CA ASP A 73 -8.83 11.67 11.68
C ASP A 73 -8.40 11.45 10.22
N GLU A 74 -7.93 12.52 9.59
CA GLU A 74 -7.45 12.47 8.21
C GLU A 74 -6.15 11.67 8.12
N THR A 75 -6.05 10.86 7.08
CA THR A 75 -4.91 10.03 6.75
C THR A 75 -4.62 10.21 5.27
N SER A 76 -3.36 10.38 4.94
CA SER A 76 -2.93 10.53 3.56
C SER A 76 -2.12 9.31 3.11
N ILE A 77 -2.38 8.86 1.88
CA ILE A 77 -1.56 7.89 1.17
C ILE A 77 -0.98 8.59 -0.05
N VAL A 78 0.35 8.72 -0.15
CA VAL A 78 1.03 9.40 -1.26
C VAL A 78 1.81 8.37 -2.07
N VAL A 79 1.65 8.40 -3.39
CA VAL A 79 2.38 7.53 -4.33
C VAL A 79 3.46 8.36 -5.03
N TRP A 80 4.72 8.12 -4.65
CA TRP A 80 5.88 8.89 -5.08
C TRP A 80 6.42 8.40 -6.43
N ASP A 81 6.68 9.34 -7.34
CA ASP A 81 7.25 9.11 -8.68
C ASP A 81 8.33 10.17 -9.00
N LYS A 82 9.43 10.10 -8.25
CA LYS A 82 10.50 11.11 -8.10
C LYS A 82 10.92 11.79 -9.41
N TYR A 83 11.02 11.03 -10.50
CA TYR A 83 11.46 11.54 -11.82
C TYR A 83 10.70 10.98 -13.03
N ASP A 84 9.92 9.92 -12.87
CA ASP A 84 9.28 9.20 -13.96
C ASP A 84 7.87 8.79 -13.56
N LYS A 85 6.86 9.44 -14.16
CA LYS A 85 5.42 9.17 -13.91
C LYS A 85 4.98 7.75 -14.28
N SER A 86 5.83 6.98 -14.96
CA SER A 86 5.59 5.56 -15.27
C SER A 86 6.17 4.58 -14.26
N ARG A 87 6.79 5.09 -13.18
CA ARG A 87 7.37 4.31 -12.09
C ARG A 87 6.91 4.84 -10.75
N VAL A 88 6.85 3.98 -9.74
CA VAL A 88 6.61 4.37 -8.36
C VAL A 88 7.85 4.07 -7.54
N ASP A 89 8.45 5.08 -6.92
CA ASP A 89 9.61 4.92 -6.05
C ASP A 89 9.21 4.46 -4.65
N ALA A 90 8.07 4.96 -4.15
CA ALA A 90 7.57 4.63 -2.83
C ALA A 90 6.07 4.91 -2.69
N ILE A 91 5.44 4.25 -1.73
CA ILE A 91 4.11 4.59 -1.24
C ILE A 91 4.25 4.94 0.23
N ASN A 92 3.85 6.15 0.60
CA ASN A 92 3.86 6.64 1.97
C ASN A 92 2.43 6.68 2.51
N ILE A 93 2.25 6.23 3.75
CA ILE A 93 0.99 6.33 4.49
C ILE A 93 1.30 7.14 5.73
N SER A 94 0.57 8.23 5.96
CA SER A 94 0.79 9.10 7.11
C SER A 94 -0.51 9.49 7.79
N ALA A 95 -0.52 9.47 9.12
CA ALA A 95 -1.64 9.93 9.94
C ALA A 95 -1.13 10.58 11.23
N ILE A 96 -1.86 11.60 11.71
CA ILE A 96 -1.63 12.22 13.01
C ILE A 96 -2.85 11.95 13.88
N ILE A 97 -2.67 11.14 14.93
CA ILE A 97 -3.75 10.69 15.79
C ILE A 97 -3.61 11.35 17.16
N PRO A 98 -4.64 12.07 17.65
CA PRO A 98 -4.64 12.61 19.01
C PRO A 98 -4.41 11.53 20.07
N THR A 99 -3.65 11.84 21.12
CA THR A 99 -3.38 10.91 22.23
C THR A 99 -4.64 10.29 22.82
N SER A 100 -5.75 11.05 22.89
CA SER A 100 -7.04 10.58 23.41
C SER A 100 -7.70 9.48 22.58
N LYS A 101 -7.29 9.32 21.32
CA LYS A 101 -7.79 8.31 20.38
C LYS A 101 -6.78 7.20 20.11
N ASN A 102 -5.56 7.30 20.64
CA ASN A 102 -4.49 6.37 20.34
C ASN A 102 -4.60 5.07 21.17
N ASP A 103 -5.41 4.14 20.68
CA ASP A 103 -5.55 2.80 21.26
C ASP A 103 -4.92 1.70 20.39
N GLN A 104 -5.02 0.46 20.87
CA GLN A 104 -4.47 -0.70 20.17
C GLN A 104 -5.12 -0.93 18.80
N SER A 105 -6.41 -0.64 18.63
CA SER A 105 -7.11 -0.83 17.35
C SER A 105 -6.65 0.18 16.30
N VAL A 106 -6.38 1.42 16.71
CA VAL A 106 -5.77 2.44 15.88
C VAL A 106 -4.35 2.03 15.48
N LYS A 107 -3.56 1.54 16.43
CA LYS A 107 -2.21 1.03 16.16
C LYS A 107 -2.22 -0.12 15.15
N ASP A 108 -3.10 -1.11 15.35
CA ASP A 108 -3.25 -2.25 14.44
C ASP A 108 -3.70 -1.80 13.04
N TYR A 109 -4.57 -0.78 12.96
CA TYR A 109 -5.00 -0.23 11.68
C TYR A 109 -3.84 0.39 10.90
N TYR A 110 -3.10 1.32 11.51
CA TYR A 110 -2.06 2.08 10.82
C TYR A 110 -0.76 1.32 10.62
N MET A 111 -0.41 0.41 11.53
CA MET A 111 0.84 -0.34 11.45
C MET A 111 0.70 -1.71 10.78
N TYR A 112 -0.53 -2.19 10.52
CA TYR A 112 -0.75 -3.50 9.91
C TYR A 112 -1.86 -3.53 8.86
N GLU A 113 -3.11 -3.20 9.19
CA GLU A 113 -4.24 -3.39 8.26
C GLU A 113 -4.14 -2.53 6.99
N LEU A 114 -3.80 -1.25 7.15
CA LEU A 114 -3.66 -0.33 6.04
C LEU A 114 -2.41 -0.62 5.19
N PRO A 115 -1.21 -0.84 5.76
CA PRO A 115 -0.04 -1.33 5.02
C PRO A 115 -0.31 -2.63 4.25
N LYS A 116 -0.97 -3.60 4.88
CA LYS A 116 -1.37 -4.88 4.25
C LYS A 116 -2.29 -4.65 3.05
N THR A 117 -3.24 -3.73 3.17
CA THR A 117 -4.16 -3.40 2.07
C THR A 117 -3.41 -2.82 0.87
N VAL A 118 -2.45 -1.91 1.13
CA VAL A 118 -1.60 -1.36 0.07
C VAL A 118 -0.74 -2.46 -0.57
N LEU A 119 -0.06 -3.28 0.23
CA LEU A 119 0.76 -4.40 -0.28
C LEU A 119 -0.05 -5.40 -1.12
N LYS A 120 -1.28 -5.74 -0.70
CA LYS A 120 -2.18 -6.59 -1.49
C LYS A 120 -2.58 -5.96 -2.82
N THR A 121 -2.68 -4.63 -2.86
CA THR A 121 -2.97 -3.90 -4.11
C THR A 121 -1.82 -3.99 -5.11
N LEU A 122 -0.58 -4.04 -4.61
CA LEU A 122 0.61 -4.26 -5.44
C LEU A 122 0.76 -5.72 -5.88
N ASP A 123 -0.09 -6.63 -5.40
CA ASP A 123 -0.05 -8.07 -5.67
C ASP A 123 1.31 -8.69 -5.25
N ILE A 124 1.78 -8.35 -4.05
CA ILE A 124 2.99 -8.94 -3.45
C ILE A 124 2.67 -10.35 -2.96
N ASP A 125 3.53 -11.33 -3.30
CA ASP A 125 3.30 -12.77 -3.09
C ASP A 125 3.00 -13.12 -1.62
N ASP A 126 3.62 -12.41 -0.66
CA ASP A 126 3.33 -12.52 0.78
C ASP A 126 3.05 -11.15 1.42
N ALA A 127 2.09 -10.40 0.87
CA ALA A 127 1.68 -9.10 1.41
C ALA A 127 1.30 -9.14 2.90
N GLU A 128 0.66 -10.21 3.36
CA GLU A 128 0.24 -10.36 4.77
C GLU A 128 1.43 -10.65 5.69
N GLY A 129 2.29 -11.60 5.31
CA GLY A 129 3.49 -11.91 6.06
C GLY A 129 4.43 -10.72 6.15
N LEU A 130 4.61 -9.97 5.06
CA LEU A 130 5.42 -8.76 5.02
C LEU A 130 4.90 -7.68 5.97
N ALA A 131 3.60 -7.32 5.89
CA ALA A 131 3.00 -6.34 6.79
C ALA A 131 3.11 -6.77 8.27
N LYS A 132 2.84 -8.06 8.53
CA LYS A 132 2.86 -8.61 9.89
C LYS A 132 4.28 -8.66 10.46
N ALA A 133 5.28 -8.96 9.65
CA ALA A 133 6.68 -8.98 10.05
C ALA A 133 7.15 -7.56 10.42
N ALA A 134 6.87 -6.56 9.58
CA ALA A 134 7.19 -5.16 9.88
C ALA A 134 6.49 -4.69 11.18
N TYR A 135 5.22 -5.04 11.36
CA TYR A 135 4.50 -4.71 12.59
C TYR A 135 5.11 -5.39 13.83
N ARG A 136 5.42 -6.69 13.77
CA ARG A 136 6.07 -7.42 14.88
C ARG A 136 7.44 -6.84 15.24
N ASP A 137 8.22 -6.46 14.22
CA ASP A 137 9.50 -5.81 14.43
C ASP A 137 9.33 -4.47 15.17
N SER A 138 8.27 -3.72 14.83
CA SER A 138 7.98 -2.44 15.50
C SER A 138 7.56 -2.56 16.96
N VAL A 139 6.88 -3.65 17.30
CA VAL A 139 6.54 -3.96 18.70
C VAL A 139 7.80 -4.31 19.49
N THR A 140 8.81 -4.88 18.84
CA THR A 140 10.10 -5.24 19.45
C THR A 140 11.00 -4.03 19.66
N HIS A 141 11.01 -3.08 18.72
CA HIS A 141 11.84 -1.87 18.75
C HIS A 141 11.08 -0.60 19.19
N TYR A 142 9.87 -0.77 19.74
CA TYR A 142 9.01 0.21 20.40
C TYR A 142 8.50 1.42 19.58
N THR A 143 9.10 1.78 18.44
CA THR A 143 8.67 2.94 17.62
C THR A 143 8.87 2.77 16.11
N TYR A 144 9.63 1.75 15.67
CA TYR A 144 9.94 1.52 14.27
C TYR A 144 10.08 0.03 14.01
N GLY A 145 9.57 -0.47 12.89
CA GLY A 145 9.85 -1.83 12.44
C GLY A 145 9.86 -1.92 10.93
N SER A 146 10.58 -2.91 10.40
CA SER A 146 10.61 -3.17 8.98
C SER A 146 10.73 -4.64 8.65
N ALA A 147 10.31 -5.00 7.44
CA ALA A 147 10.53 -6.31 6.86
C ALA A 147 10.66 -6.18 5.35
N GLU A 148 11.22 -7.21 4.72
CA GLU A 148 11.46 -7.26 3.28
C GLU A 148 11.04 -8.63 2.72
N VAL A 149 10.43 -8.62 1.54
CA VAL A 149 10.16 -9.81 0.72
C VAL A 149 10.39 -9.44 -0.75
N ASP A 150 11.13 -10.28 -1.47
CA ASP A 150 11.38 -10.15 -2.92
C ASP A 150 11.87 -8.75 -3.37
N GLY A 151 12.76 -8.14 -2.58
CA GLY A 151 13.32 -6.82 -2.86
C GLY A 151 12.36 -5.65 -2.58
N ILE A 152 11.24 -5.90 -1.88
CA ILE A 152 10.28 -4.89 -1.45
C ILE A 152 10.28 -4.81 0.06
N LYS A 153 10.49 -3.60 0.59
CA LYS A 153 10.47 -3.32 2.01
C LYS A 153 9.20 -2.60 2.41
N CYS A 154 8.66 -3.03 3.55
CA CYS A 154 7.63 -2.32 4.29
C CYS A 154 8.25 -1.87 5.61
N ALA A 155 8.27 -0.56 5.86
CA ALA A 155 8.71 0.04 7.11
C ALA A 155 7.53 0.77 7.76
N VAL A 156 7.28 0.51 9.03
CA VAL A 156 6.20 1.11 9.82
C VAL A 156 6.80 1.81 11.03
N SER A 157 6.23 2.93 11.44
CA SER A 157 6.69 3.68 12.60
C SER A 157 5.56 4.42 13.30
N GLN A 158 5.78 4.65 14.58
CA GLN A 158 4.92 5.44 15.45
C GLN A 158 5.83 6.36 16.28
N GLN A 159 5.58 7.67 16.21
CA GLN A 159 6.32 8.68 16.95
C GLN A 159 5.36 9.52 17.78
N ALA A 160 5.67 9.74 19.06
CA ALA A 160 4.91 10.66 19.89
C ALA A 160 5.29 12.12 19.54
N THR A 161 4.30 12.99 19.47
CA THR A 161 4.43 14.44 19.30
C THR A 161 3.60 15.17 20.35
N ASP A 162 3.74 16.49 20.44
CA ASP A 162 2.93 17.31 21.37
C ASP A 162 1.42 17.19 21.06
N ASP A 163 1.08 16.98 19.79
CA ASP A 163 -0.30 16.92 19.31
C ASP A 163 -0.88 15.48 19.26
N GLY A 164 -0.07 14.46 19.53
CA GLY A 164 -0.51 13.07 19.53
C GLY A 164 0.54 12.06 19.09
N PHE A 165 0.17 11.19 18.17
CA PHE A 165 1.04 10.18 17.58
C PHE A 165 1.03 10.29 16.07
N VAL A 166 2.22 10.39 15.48
CA VAL A 166 2.42 10.30 14.04
C VAL A 166 2.66 8.84 13.69
N TYR A 167 1.80 8.29 12.86
CA TYR A 167 2.00 7.01 12.23
C TYR A 167 2.53 7.23 10.82
N MET A 168 3.61 6.53 10.47
CA MET A 168 4.11 6.51 9.10
C MET A 168 4.38 5.09 8.64
N THR A 169 3.97 4.77 7.42
CA THR A 169 4.39 3.58 6.70
C THR A 169 5.03 3.99 5.38
N VAL A 170 6.10 3.28 5.01
CA VAL A 170 6.73 3.37 3.69
C VAL A 170 6.77 1.97 3.09
N ILE A 171 6.27 1.85 1.87
CA ILE A 171 6.43 0.66 1.02
C ILE A 171 7.22 1.06 -0.22
N ALA A 172 8.41 0.49 -0.39
CA ALA A 172 9.30 0.83 -1.49
C ALA A 172 10.23 -0.35 -1.82
N PRO A 173 10.83 -0.40 -3.03
CA PRO A 173 11.88 -1.36 -3.32
C PRO A 173 13.10 -1.14 -2.40
N GLU A 174 13.76 -2.20 -1.93
CA GLU A 174 14.87 -2.10 -0.97
C GLU A 174 16.07 -1.36 -1.56
N THR A 175 16.32 -1.55 -2.85
CA THR A 175 17.41 -0.87 -3.56
C THR A 175 17.03 0.52 -4.07
N GLY A 176 15.84 1.02 -3.71
CA GLY A 176 15.38 2.34 -4.11
C GLY A 176 16.09 3.46 -3.34
N SER A 177 16.34 4.58 -4.03
CA SER A 177 16.95 5.78 -3.43
C SER A 177 16.11 6.44 -2.32
N PHE A 178 14.90 5.94 -2.07
CA PHE A 178 14.04 6.40 -0.98
C PHE A 178 14.69 6.16 0.39
N TRP A 179 15.48 5.10 0.54
CA TRP A 179 16.09 4.71 1.81
C TRP A 179 17.44 5.37 2.10
N GLU A 180 17.99 6.16 1.16
CA GLU A 180 19.36 6.70 1.23
C GLU A 180 19.48 7.98 2.08
N TYR A 181 18.60 8.18 3.07
CA TYR A 181 18.55 9.38 3.92
C TYR A 181 18.50 9.06 5.42
#